data_AF-A0A6D2KJR9-F1
#
_entry.id   AF-A0A6D2KJR9-F1
#
_cell.length_a   1.000
_cell.length_b   1.000
_cell.length_c   1.000
_cell.angle_alpha   90.00
_cell.angle_beta   90.00
_cell.angle_gamma   90.00
#
_symmetry.space_group_name_H-M   'P 1'
#
loop_
_entity.id
_entity.type
_entity.pdbx_description
1 polymer ?
#
loop_
_entity_poly.entity_id
_entity_poly.type
_entity_poly.pdbx_seq_one_letter_code
_entity_poly.pdbx_strand_id
1 'polypeptide(L)'
;MDPQNFNKISEEPDSKRQKLDHEEEKCEEMPSSSSDDSTDYDSDDVRIVRRRIQKTWGRIVGHYPVIFEESDLADEPETDGELINRLSKTALDKYNTDKGNNLEFVKAVKSNWSIGGGHIFSITFEAKDASQSEPIPFHAQVGYFPWRTTVYDVKPKP
;
A
#
# COMPACT_ATOMS: atom_id res chain seq x y z
N MET A 1 -55.89 32.17 -13.69
CA MET A 1 -54.56 32.23 -14.36
C MET A 1 -53.96 33.52 -13.85
N ASP A 2 -53.32 33.39 -12.69
CA ASP A 2 -53.04 34.48 -11.76
C ASP A 2 -51.56 34.88 -11.81
N PRO A 3 -51.23 36.10 -11.37
CA PRO A 3 -50.13 36.90 -11.91
C PRO A 3 -48.80 36.71 -11.21
N GLN A 4 -47.73 37.02 -11.94
CA GLN A 4 -46.39 37.30 -11.42
C GLN A 4 -46.40 38.65 -10.67
N ASN A 5 -45.94 38.69 -9.40
CA ASN A 5 -45.07 39.77 -8.87
C ASN A 5 -44.54 39.54 -7.43
N PHE A 6 -43.34 40.12 -7.18
CA PHE A 6 -42.66 40.54 -5.93
C PHE A 6 -41.94 39.46 -5.08
N ASN A 7 -40.73 39.65 -4.53
CA ASN A 7 -39.78 40.78 -4.47
C ASN A 7 -38.38 40.29 -4.01
N LYS A 8 -37.32 40.82 -4.65
CA LYS A 8 -36.06 41.38 -4.11
C LYS A 8 -35.50 40.86 -2.76
N ILE A 9 -34.24 40.43 -2.75
CA ILE A 9 -33.13 40.98 -1.92
C ILE A 9 -31.78 40.44 -2.44
N SER A 10 -30.86 41.39 -2.60
CA SER A 10 -29.44 41.29 -2.91
C SER A 10 -28.64 40.58 -1.83
N GLU A 11 -27.55 39.90 -2.20
CA GLU A 11 -26.23 40.03 -1.55
C GLU A 11 -25.20 39.18 -2.30
N GLU A 12 -24.19 39.86 -2.88
CA GLU A 12 -22.88 39.27 -3.15
C GLU A 12 -22.21 38.89 -1.82
N PRO A 13 -21.29 37.92 -1.87
CA PRO A 13 -20.03 38.13 -1.18
C PRO A 13 -18.86 38.09 -2.17
N ASP A 14 -18.30 39.27 -2.35
CA ASP A 14 -16.91 39.51 -2.71
C ASP A 14 -15.99 38.82 -1.68
N SER A 15 -15.18 37.86 -2.13
CA SER A 15 -13.88 37.65 -1.49
C SER A 15 -12.89 36.95 -2.40
N LYS A 16 -12.01 37.78 -2.94
CA LYS A 16 -10.55 37.62 -2.89
C LYS A 16 -10.00 36.26 -3.36
N ARG A 17 -9.40 36.33 -4.56
CA ARG A 17 -8.21 35.56 -4.94
C ARG A 17 -7.27 35.39 -3.73
N GLN A 18 -7.26 34.20 -3.13
CA GLN A 18 -6.12 33.74 -2.38
C GLN A 18 -5.21 33.01 -3.35
N LYS A 19 -4.22 33.77 -3.80
CA LYS A 19 -2.97 33.29 -4.36
C LYS A 19 -2.34 32.43 -3.26
N LEU A 20 -2.43 31.11 -3.39
CA LEU A 20 -1.65 30.21 -2.54
C LEU A 20 -0.24 30.25 -3.13
N ASP A 21 0.64 30.97 -2.44
CA ASP A 21 2.04 31.06 -2.78
C ASP A 21 2.61 29.63 -2.78
N HIS A 22 3.05 29.19 -3.96
CA HIS A 22 3.88 28.01 -4.12
C HIS A 22 5.24 28.41 -3.54
N GLU A 23 5.45 28.12 -2.25
CA GLU A 23 6.81 28.15 -1.71
C GLU A 23 7.57 27.03 -2.42
N GLU A 24 8.38 27.42 -3.40
CA GLU A 24 9.42 26.58 -3.97
C GLU A 24 10.32 26.13 -2.83
N GLU A 25 10.06 24.93 -2.32
CA GLU A 25 10.97 24.25 -1.43
C GLU A 25 12.28 24.06 -2.19
N LYS A 26 13.25 24.90 -1.84
CA LYS A 26 14.64 24.87 -2.28
C LYS A 26 15.12 23.42 -2.25
N CYS A 27 15.18 22.82 -3.43
CA CYS A 27 15.84 21.55 -3.63
C CYS A 27 17.33 21.78 -3.32
N GLU A 28 17.75 21.43 -2.10
CA GLU A 28 19.16 21.38 -1.73
C GLU A 28 19.88 20.48 -2.74
N GLU A 29 20.91 21.03 -3.39
CA GLU A 29 21.67 20.39 -4.45
C GLU A 29 22.20 19.03 -3.99
N MET A 30 21.88 17.99 -4.74
CA MET A 30 22.48 16.68 -4.55
C MET A 30 23.99 16.78 -4.79
N PRO A 31 24.86 16.25 -3.92
CA PRO A 31 26.28 16.15 -4.24
C PRO A 31 26.42 15.25 -5.46
N SER A 32 26.76 15.87 -6.59
CA SER A 32 27.11 15.20 -7.83
C SER A 32 28.35 14.36 -7.57
N SER A 33 28.19 13.05 -7.41
CA SER A 33 29.32 12.13 -7.36
C SER A 33 29.79 11.89 -8.79
N SER A 34 31.04 12.28 -9.04
CA SER A 34 31.72 12.15 -10.33
C SER A 34 31.72 10.71 -10.85
N SER A 35 31.53 10.61 -12.16
CA SER A 35 31.53 9.39 -12.96
C SER A 35 32.97 8.97 -13.25
N ASP A 36 33.47 8.00 -12.47
CA ASP A 36 34.76 7.37 -12.72
C ASP A 36 34.53 5.85 -12.83
N ASP A 37 34.40 5.41 -14.08
CA ASP A 37 34.83 4.16 -14.72
C ASP A 37 35.10 2.88 -13.89
N SER A 38 34.36 1.83 -14.25
CA SER A 38 34.61 0.38 -14.05
C SER A 38 34.73 -0.17 -12.62
N THR A 39 33.66 -0.78 -12.12
CA THR A 39 33.78 -1.88 -11.14
C THR A 39 32.78 -2.99 -11.47
N ASP A 40 33.29 -4.22 -11.61
CA ASP A 40 32.51 -5.46 -11.64
C ASP A 40 31.54 -5.48 -10.47
N TYR A 41 30.24 -5.34 -10.74
CA TYR A 41 29.18 -5.49 -9.74
C TYR A 41 29.15 -6.94 -9.28
N ASP A 42 29.82 -7.24 -8.16
CA ASP A 42 29.70 -8.55 -7.52
C ASP A 42 28.41 -8.60 -6.68
N SER A 43 27.85 -9.79 -6.46
CA SER A 43 26.57 -10.00 -5.75
C SER A 43 26.55 -9.37 -4.35
N ASP A 44 27.71 -9.10 -3.78
CA ASP A 44 27.88 -8.47 -2.48
C ASP A 44 27.57 -6.96 -2.47
N ASP A 45 27.72 -6.27 -3.61
CA ASP A 45 27.41 -4.84 -3.72
C ASP A 45 25.90 -4.58 -3.66
N VAL A 46 25.11 -5.45 -4.29
CA VAL A 46 23.63 -5.42 -4.20
C VAL A 46 23.19 -5.62 -2.75
N ARG A 47 23.86 -6.51 -2.00
CA ARG A 47 23.56 -6.79 -0.60
C ARG A 47 23.91 -5.62 0.32
N ILE A 48 25.00 -4.89 0.03
CA ILE A 48 25.39 -3.70 0.79
C ILE A 48 24.42 -2.55 0.54
N VAL A 49 24.02 -2.32 -0.71
CA VAL A 49 22.99 -1.32 -1.07
C VAL A 49 21.65 -1.66 -0.43
N ARG A 50 21.18 -2.91 -0.54
CA ARG A 50 19.93 -3.37 0.11
C ARG A 50 19.96 -3.17 1.62
N ARG A 51 21.09 -3.47 2.28
CA ARG A 51 21.29 -3.28 3.72
C ARG A 51 21.31 -1.80 4.12
N ARG A 52 21.86 -0.92 3.28
CA ARG A 52 21.87 0.54 3.50
C ARG A 52 20.47 1.14 3.32
N ILE A 53 19.73 0.74 2.28
CA ILE A 53 18.32 1.13 2.10
C ILE A 53 17.50 0.65 3.31
N GLN A 54 17.68 -0.59 3.74
CA GLN A 54 16.97 -1.13 4.92
C GLN A 54 17.30 -0.36 6.22
N LYS A 55 18.53 0.13 6.39
CA LYS A 55 18.94 0.88 7.58
C LYS A 55 18.51 2.35 7.57
N THR A 56 18.51 2.99 6.40
CA THR A 56 18.25 4.44 6.28
C THR A 56 16.78 4.73 6.02
N TRP A 57 16.10 3.97 5.16
CA TRP A 57 14.67 4.14 4.86
C TRP A 57 13.77 3.29 5.77
N GLY A 58 14.30 2.24 6.41
CA GLY A 58 13.54 1.41 7.35
C GLY A 58 13.13 2.10 8.65
N ARG A 59 13.61 3.34 8.91
CA ARG A 59 13.34 4.09 10.15
C ARG A 59 12.19 5.09 10.06
N ILE A 60 11.67 5.39 8.87
CA ILE A 60 10.52 6.28 8.66
C ILE A 60 9.48 5.54 7.81
N VAL A 61 9.17 4.32 8.22
CA VAL A 61 8.13 3.52 7.57
C VAL A 61 6.82 3.86 8.27
N GLY A 62 6.14 4.90 7.79
CA GLY A 62 4.77 5.19 8.21
C GLY A 62 3.90 3.96 7.92
N HIS A 63 3.22 3.47 8.94
CA HIS A 63 2.22 2.41 8.80
C HIS A 63 0.85 3.05 8.77
N TYR A 64 0.21 3.00 7.61
CA TYR A 64 -1.11 3.57 7.40
C TYR A 64 -2.13 2.43 7.31
N PRO A 65 -3.26 2.51 8.02
CA PRO A 65 -4.32 1.53 7.85
C PRO A 65 -4.86 1.62 6.42
N VAL A 66 -5.21 0.47 5.83
CA VAL A 66 -5.93 0.41 4.56
C VAL A 66 -7.42 0.47 4.87
N ILE A 67 -8.13 1.40 4.24
CA ILE A 67 -9.59 1.51 4.28
C ILE A 67 -10.11 0.68 3.11
N PHE A 68 -10.93 -0.34 3.37
CA PHE A 68 -11.26 -1.35 2.35
C PHE A 68 -12.28 -0.84 1.33
N GLU A 69 -13.07 0.17 1.71
CA GLU A 69 -14.09 0.78 0.86
C GLU A 69 -13.52 1.84 -0.11
N GLU A 70 -12.24 2.21 0.03
CA GLU A 70 -11.56 3.18 -0.82
C GLU A 70 -10.86 2.51 -2.00
N SER A 71 -10.24 3.32 -2.87
CA SER A 71 -9.54 2.88 -4.08
C SER A 71 -8.25 3.68 -4.27
N ASP A 72 -7.60 4.04 -3.17
CA ASP A 72 -6.40 4.89 -3.19
C ASP A 72 -5.13 4.08 -3.54
N LEU A 73 -5.17 2.76 -3.32
CA LEU A 73 -4.02 1.85 -3.47
C LEU A 73 -4.20 0.86 -4.63
N ALA A 74 -5.44 0.53 -4.96
CA ALA A 74 -5.82 -0.31 -6.08
C ALA A 74 -5.98 0.50 -7.38
N ASP A 75 -5.73 -0.16 -8.51
CA ASP A 75 -5.96 0.44 -9.83
C ASP A 75 -7.43 0.25 -10.23
N GLU A 76 -8.10 1.30 -10.69
CA GLU A 76 -9.48 1.20 -11.18
C GLU A 76 -9.62 0.06 -12.22
N PRO A 77 -10.67 -0.79 -12.13
CA PRO A 77 -11.86 -0.65 -11.28
C PRO A 77 -11.79 -1.38 -9.92
N GLU A 78 -10.63 -1.92 -9.54
CA GLU A 78 -10.48 -2.69 -8.29
C GLU A 78 -10.54 -1.76 -7.07
N THR A 79 -11.28 -2.15 -6.03
CA THR A 79 -11.26 -1.45 -4.73
C THR A 79 -10.08 -1.93 -3.87
N ASP A 80 -9.67 -1.13 -2.87
CA ASP A 80 -8.60 -1.50 -1.95
C ASP A 80 -8.92 -2.81 -1.22
N GLY A 81 -10.18 -3.02 -0.83
CA GLY A 81 -10.64 -4.29 -0.24
C GLY A 81 -10.47 -5.48 -1.18
N GLU A 82 -10.76 -5.34 -2.47
CA GLU A 82 -10.56 -6.38 -3.49
C GLU A 82 -9.07 -6.68 -3.70
N LEU A 83 -8.23 -5.64 -3.76
CA LEU A 83 -6.78 -5.77 -3.81
C LEU A 83 -6.27 -6.56 -2.59
N ILE A 84 -6.64 -6.17 -1.37
CA ILE A 84 -6.22 -6.86 -0.15
C ILE A 84 -6.70 -8.32 -0.14
N ASN A 85 -7.92 -8.61 -0.60
CA ASN A 85 -8.42 -9.98 -0.71
C ASN A 85 -7.59 -10.81 -1.71
N ARG A 86 -7.26 -10.25 -2.87
CA ARG A 86 -6.43 -10.90 -3.90
C ARG A 86 -5.02 -11.19 -3.39
N LEU A 87 -4.41 -10.22 -2.70
CA LEU A 87 -3.10 -10.40 -2.07
C LEU A 87 -3.13 -11.45 -0.96
N SER A 88 -4.21 -11.51 -0.18
CA SER A 88 -4.39 -12.51 0.88
C SER A 88 -4.49 -13.92 0.32
N LYS A 89 -5.28 -14.12 -0.75
CA LYS A 89 -5.39 -15.41 -1.45
C LYS A 89 -4.02 -15.84 -1.98
N THR A 90 -3.30 -14.94 -2.65
CA THR A 90 -1.95 -15.20 -3.16
C THR A 90 -0.98 -15.64 -2.05
N ALA A 91 -1.06 -14.99 -0.87
CA ALA A 91 -0.26 -15.38 0.28
C ALA A 91 -0.63 -16.75 0.83
N LEU A 92 -1.93 -17.06 0.91
CA LEU A 92 -2.43 -18.35 1.36
C LEU A 92 -2.06 -19.48 0.39
N ASP A 93 -2.15 -19.26 -0.93
CA ASP A 93 -1.78 -20.23 -1.95
C ASP A 93 -0.29 -20.59 -1.86
N LYS A 94 0.56 -19.58 -1.62
CA LYS A 94 1.98 -19.82 -1.34
C LYS A 94 2.18 -20.67 -0.08
N TYR A 95 1.49 -20.34 1.01
CA TYR A 95 1.56 -21.12 2.26
C TYR A 95 1.11 -22.57 2.05
N ASN A 96 0.00 -22.76 1.35
CA ASN A 96 -0.55 -24.07 1.01
C ASN A 96 0.43 -24.89 0.17
N THR A 97 1.05 -24.26 -0.84
CA THR A 97 2.07 -24.90 -1.69
C THR A 97 3.31 -25.28 -0.89
N ASP A 98 3.82 -24.37 -0.04
CA ASP A 98 5.05 -24.58 0.74
C ASP A 98 4.87 -25.63 1.86
N LYS A 99 3.66 -25.77 2.41
CA LYS A 99 3.35 -26.68 3.53
C LYS A 99 2.60 -27.95 3.13
N GLY A 100 2.12 -28.05 1.88
CA GLY A 100 1.26 -29.15 1.43
C GLY A 100 -0.14 -29.12 2.07
N ASN A 101 -0.64 -27.93 2.40
CA ASN A 101 -1.97 -27.74 2.99
C ASN A 101 -3.00 -27.34 1.93
N ASN A 102 -4.29 -27.42 2.27
CA ASN A 102 -5.38 -26.98 1.41
C ASN A 102 -6.36 -26.11 2.22
N LEU A 103 -5.85 -24.98 2.71
CA LEU A 103 -6.65 -24.00 3.45
C LEU A 103 -7.44 -23.12 2.48
N GLU A 104 -8.69 -22.87 2.80
CA GLU A 104 -9.58 -21.97 2.07
C GLU A 104 -9.53 -20.56 2.68
N PHE A 105 -9.39 -19.55 1.83
CA PHE A 105 -9.48 -18.16 2.24
C PHE A 105 -10.92 -17.80 2.64
N VAL A 106 -11.08 -17.16 3.80
CA VAL A 106 -12.39 -16.70 4.30
C VAL A 106 -12.57 -15.21 4.01
N LYS A 107 -11.75 -14.35 4.63
CA LYS A 107 -11.82 -12.89 4.47
C LYS A 107 -10.55 -12.20 4.96
N ALA A 108 -10.26 -11.02 4.43
CA ALA A 108 -9.33 -10.10 5.05
C ALA A 108 -9.99 -9.40 6.25
N VAL A 109 -9.27 -9.29 7.37
CA VAL A 109 -9.75 -8.68 8.61
C VAL A 109 -9.23 -7.26 8.78
N LYS A 110 -7.94 -7.06 8.50
CA LYS A 110 -7.30 -5.74 8.55
C LYS A 110 -6.03 -5.75 7.71
N SER A 111 -5.66 -4.59 7.19
CA SER A 111 -4.39 -4.40 6.50
C SER A 111 -3.80 -3.05 6.87
N ASN A 112 -2.48 -3.00 6.98
CA ASN A 112 -1.73 -1.75 7.01
C ASN A 112 -0.79 -1.74 5.81
N TRP A 113 -0.58 -0.58 5.20
CA TRP A 113 0.41 -0.42 4.15
C TRP A 113 1.57 0.46 4.62
N SER A 114 2.72 0.27 3.99
CA SER A 114 3.88 1.11 4.21
C SER A 114 4.74 1.26 2.96
N ILE A 115 5.54 2.33 2.92
CA ILE A 115 6.43 2.64 1.79
C ILE A 115 7.78 1.94 2.01
N GLY A 116 8.12 1.04 1.08
CA GLY A 116 9.38 0.27 1.14
C GLY A 116 9.84 -0.18 -0.24
N GLY A 117 10.19 0.77 -1.10
CA GLY A 117 10.49 0.52 -2.51
C GLY A 117 9.26 0.30 -3.39
N GLY A 118 8.07 0.22 -2.77
CA GLY A 118 6.70 0.08 -3.31
C GLY A 118 5.72 -0.04 -2.14
N HIS A 119 4.47 -0.43 -2.39
CA HIS A 119 3.48 -0.69 -1.34
C HIS A 119 3.77 -2.04 -0.66
N ILE A 120 4.09 -2.01 0.63
CA ILE A 120 4.20 -3.22 1.44
C ILE A 120 2.97 -3.32 2.34
N PHE A 121 2.16 -4.35 2.10
CA PHE A 121 0.97 -4.65 2.87
C PHE A 121 1.26 -5.65 3.98
N SER A 122 0.83 -5.30 5.18
CA SER A 122 0.83 -6.12 6.38
C SER A 122 -0.61 -6.55 6.66
N ILE A 123 -0.97 -7.72 6.13
CA ILE A 123 -2.36 -8.17 6.05
C ILE A 123 -2.63 -9.18 7.16
N THR A 124 -3.79 -9.06 7.80
CA THR A 124 -4.37 -10.08 8.66
C THR A 124 -5.63 -10.60 8.00
N PHE A 125 -5.72 -11.90 7.80
CA PHE A 125 -6.87 -12.55 7.16
C PHE A 125 -7.21 -13.86 7.86
N GLU A 126 -8.40 -14.38 7.62
CA GLU A 126 -8.86 -15.65 8.13
C GLU A 126 -8.83 -16.70 7.03
N ALA A 127 -8.37 -17.90 7.35
CA ALA A 127 -8.42 -19.07 6.48
C ALA A 127 -8.95 -20.26 7.28
N LYS A 128 -9.71 -21.16 6.64
CA LYS A 128 -10.19 -22.38 7.29
C LYS A 128 -9.64 -23.61 6.59
N ASP A 129 -9.44 -24.67 7.35
CA ASP A 129 -9.33 -26.03 6.79
C ASP A 129 -10.74 -26.58 6.58
N ALA A 130 -10.98 -27.35 5.52
CA ALA A 130 -12.22 -28.10 5.34
C ALA A 130 -12.55 -29.01 6.55
N SER A 131 -11.51 -29.42 7.30
CA SER A 131 -11.61 -30.30 8.46
C SER A 131 -11.88 -29.55 9.78
N GLN A 132 -11.69 -28.23 9.83
CA GLN A 132 -11.83 -27.44 11.06
C GLN A 132 -13.08 -26.56 11.04
N SER A 133 -13.74 -26.45 12.19
CA SER A 133 -14.94 -25.61 12.33
C SER A 133 -14.62 -24.12 12.50
N GLU A 134 -13.44 -23.79 13.02
CA GLU A 134 -13.06 -22.42 13.35
C GLU A 134 -12.04 -21.88 12.34
N PRO A 135 -12.22 -20.64 11.85
CA PRO A 135 -11.23 -19.98 11.01
C PRO A 135 -9.93 -19.71 11.79
N ILE A 136 -8.81 -20.02 11.18
CA ILE A 136 -7.47 -19.74 11.68
C ILE A 136 -7.06 -18.34 11.19
N PRO A 137 -6.65 -17.42 12.10
CA PRO A 137 -6.12 -16.13 11.69
C PRO A 137 -4.70 -16.31 11.12
N PHE A 138 -4.42 -15.61 10.03
CA PHE A 138 -3.13 -15.55 9.37
C PHE A 138 -2.60 -14.13 9.36
N HIS A 139 -1.27 -14.03 9.33
CA HIS A 139 -0.55 -12.83 9.02
C HIS A 139 0.26 -13.02 7.75
N ALA A 140 0.20 -12.06 6.83
CA ALA A 140 1.07 -12.03 5.67
C ALA A 140 1.68 -10.65 5.46
N GLN A 141 2.90 -10.66 4.94
CA GLN A 141 3.58 -9.47 4.45
C GLN A 141 3.76 -9.60 2.93
N VAL A 142 3.13 -8.71 2.18
CA VAL A 142 3.05 -8.80 0.72
C VAL A 142 3.49 -7.47 0.11
N GLY A 143 4.51 -7.51 -0.75
CA GLY A 143 4.87 -6.38 -1.60
C GLY A 143 4.01 -6.36 -2.85
N TYR A 144 3.44 -5.20 -3.16
CA TYR A 144 2.62 -4.98 -4.35
C TYR A 144 3.21 -3.88 -5.22
N PHE A 145 3.38 -4.24 -6.50
CA PHE A 145 3.53 -3.35 -7.64
C PHE A 145 2.53 -3.82 -8.71
N PRO A 146 1.99 -2.93 -9.54
CA PRO A 146 1.00 -3.30 -10.56
C PRO A 146 1.45 -4.47 -11.46
N TRP A 147 2.75 -4.57 -11.77
CA TRP A 147 3.32 -5.66 -12.57
C TRP A 147 3.94 -6.80 -11.77
N ARG A 148 3.99 -6.73 -10.43
CA ARG A 148 4.64 -7.74 -9.58
C ARG A 148 4.07 -7.79 -8.17
N THR A 149 3.61 -8.98 -7.78
CA THR A 149 3.29 -9.30 -6.38
C THR A 149 4.38 -10.19 -5.78
N THR A 150 4.83 -9.89 -4.57
CA THR A 150 5.83 -10.70 -3.85
C THR A 150 5.38 -10.96 -2.42
N VAL A 151 5.15 -12.23 -2.07
CA VAL A 151 4.83 -12.63 -0.70
C VAL A 151 6.13 -12.84 0.06
N TYR A 152 6.43 -11.96 1.02
CA TYR A 152 7.65 -12.02 1.84
C TYR A 152 7.52 -13.03 2.97
N ASP A 153 6.41 -13.00 3.70
CA ASP A 153 6.13 -13.88 4.83
C ASP A 153 4.64 -14.19 4.88
N VAL A 154 4.31 -15.40 5.33
CA VAL A 154 2.94 -15.84 5.60
C VAL A 154 2.97 -16.90 6.69
N LYS A 155 2.23 -16.66 7.76
CA LYS A 155 2.18 -17.55 8.93
C LYS A 155 0.86 -17.43 9.67
N PRO A 156 0.39 -18.52 10.29
CA PRO A 156 -0.74 -18.43 11.23
C PRO A 156 -0.37 -17.49 12.38
N LYS A 157 -1.35 -16.73 12.85
CA LYS A 157 -1.22 -15.95 14.08
C LYS A 157 -1.51 -16.87 15.28
N PRO A 158 -0.64 -16.85 16.31
CA PRO A 158 -0.89 -17.56 17.56
C PRO A 158 -2.02 -16.90 18.37
#